data_AF-A0A8T7GAU9-F1
#
_entry.id   AF-A0A8T7GAU9-F1
#
_cell.length_a   1.000
_cell.length_b   1.000
_cell.length_c   1.000
_cell.angle_alpha   90.00
_cell.angle_beta   90.00
_cell.angle_gamma   90.00
#
_symmetry.space_group_name_H-M   'P 1'
#
loop_
_entity.id
_entity.type
_entity.pdbx_description
1 polymer ?
#
loop_
_entity_poly.entity_id
_entity_poly.type
_entity_poly.pdbx_seq_one_letter_code
_entity_poly.pdbx_strand_id
1 'polypeptide(L)'
;MLLLEVAHYLYNVSSANKETLGEKLLRFVKLSNIVVIDLDLELYGDTIRILSELSGNEMPFGGRDAGIIAMMRKLGADTIATHDKDFKRLENLSNIRVVDPAIS
;
A
#
# COMPACT_ATOMS: atom_id res chain seq x y z
N MET A 1 6.34 -1.40 -5.52
CA MET A 1 5.84 -0.14 -6.11
C MET A 1 5.60 0.95 -5.06
N LEU A 2 4.88 0.67 -3.95
CA LEU A 2 4.53 1.67 -2.93
C LEU A 2 5.72 2.44 -2.33
N LEU A 3 6.83 1.76 -2.03
CA LEU A 3 8.03 2.42 -1.50
C LEU A 3 8.60 3.47 -2.47
N LEU A 4 8.52 3.22 -3.78
CA LEU A 4 8.96 4.17 -4.79
C LEU A 4 7.99 5.36 -4.91
N GLU A 5 6.68 5.15 -4.72
CA GLU A 5 5.72 6.25 -4.66
C GLU A 5 5.94 7.13 -3.43
N VAL A 6 6.21 6.53 -2.27
CA VAL A 6 6.58 7.27 -1.04
C VAL A 6 7.85 8.10 -1.30
N ALA A 7 8.87 7.51 -1.90
CA ALA A 7 10.10 8.23 -2.26
C ALA A 7 9.82 9.37 -3.25
N HIS A 8 9.08 9.10 -4.31
CA HIS A 8 8.71 10.09 -5.33
C HIS A 8 7.93 11.26 -4.73
N TYR A 9 6.92 10.97 -3.89
CA TYR A 9 6.15 11.99 -3.20
C TYR A 9 7.04 12.85 -2.30
N LEU A 10 7.83 12.23 -1.44
CA LEU A 10 8.69 12.95 -0.49
C LEU A 10 9.76 13.79 -1.20
N TYR A 11 10.31 13.34 -2.32
CA TYR A 11 11.23 14.14 -3.13
C TYR A 11 10.60 15.39 -3.75
N ASN A 12 9.27 15.41 -3.90
CA ASN A 12 8.55 16.53 -4.48
C ASN A 12 8.00 17.50 -3.42
N VAL A 13 7.65 17.02 -2.22
CA VAL A 13 7.03 17.85 -1.17
C VAL A 13 8.00 18.30 -0.08
N SER A 14 9.12 17.59 0.10
CA SER A 14 10.09 17.91 1.14
C SER A 14 11.11 18.94 0.66
N SER A 15 11.45 19.89 1.52
CA SER A 15 12.59 20.79 1.34
C SER A 15 13.93 20.18 1.76
N ALA A 16 13.92 18.95 2.29
CA ALA A 16 15.12 18.27 2.74
C ALA A 16 16.05 17.91 1.56
N ASN A 17 17.33 17.73 1.85
CA ASN A 17 18.29 17.21 0.89
C ASN A 17 17.85 15.81 0.40
N LYS A 18 17.82 15.61 -0.93
CA LYS A 18 17.33 14.39 -1.58
C LYS A 18 18.15 13.15 -1.24
N GLU A 19 19.48 13.29 -1.13
CA GLU A 19 20.38 12.19 -0.75
C GLU A 19 20.09 11.74 0.69
N THR A 20 20.05 12.70 1.63
CA THR A 20 19.69 12.41 3.03
C THR A 20 18.29 11.79 3.15
N LEU A 21 17.33 12.23 2.35
CA LEU A 21 15.98 11.67 2.34
C LEU A 21 15.97 10.22 1.81
N GLY A 22 16.73 9.94 0.74
CA GLY A 22 16.92 8.59 0.22
C GLY A 22 17.53 7.64 1.26
N GLU A 23 18.57 8.07 1.97
CA GLU A 23 19.17 7.29 3.07
C GLU A 23 18.18 7.00 4.19
N LYS A 24 17.38 7.99 4.60
CA LYS A 24 16.35 7.82 5.63
C LYS A 24 15.28 6.83 5.21
N LEU A 25 14.84 6.87 3.95
CA LEU A 25 13.89 5.91 3.41
C LEU A 25 14.47 4.50 3.38
N LEU A 26 15.72 4.33 2.95
CA LEU A 26 16.40 3.04 2.97
C LEU A 26 16.59 2.49 4.39
N ARG A 27 16.82 3.36 5.39
CA ARG A 27 16.86 2.95 6.79
C ARG A 27 15.48 2.55 7.30
N PHE A 28 14.44 3.30 6.95
CA PHE A 28 13.06 3.01 7.33
C PHE A 28 12.66 1.59 6.86
N VAL A 29 12.86 1.27 5.59
CA VAL A 29 12.49 -0.06 5.05
C VAL A 29 13.32 -1.23 5.60
N LYS A 30 14.41 -0.94 6.31
CA LYS A 30 15.29 -1.93 6.97
C LYS A 30 15.00 -2.08 8.46
N LEU A 31 13.99 -1.39 9.00
CA LEU A 31 13.58 -1.58 10.39
C LEU A 31 13.15 -3.04 10.61
N SER A 32 13.55 -3.63 11.74
CA SER A 32 13.35 -5.06 12.03
C SER A 32 11.87 -5.49 12.13
N ASN A 33 10.97 -4.53 12.32
CA ASN A 33 9.53 -4.72 12.37
C ASN A 33 8.83 -4.40 11.03
N ILE A 34 9.58 -4.17 9.95
CA ILE A 34 9.03 -3.95 8.61
C ILE A 34 9.38 -5.13 7.71
N VAL A 35 8.36 -5.67 7.07
CA VAL A 35 8.51 -6.67 6.00
C VAL A 35 8.23 -5.98 4.68
N VAL A 36 9.23 -5.96 3.79
CA VAL A 36 9.07 -5.48 2.41
C VAL A 36 8.82 -6.69 1.53
N ILE A 37 7.72 -6.67 0.78
CA ILE A 37 7.41 -7.69 -0.21
C ILE A 37 7.92 -7.23 -1.57
N ASP A 38 8.65 -8.12 -2.26
CA ASP A 38 9.07 -7.91 -3.63
C ASP A 38 7.88 -8.02 -4.59
N LEU A 39 7.90 -7.21 -5.65
CA LEU A 39 6.94 -7.34 -6.74
C LEU A 39 7.45 -8.40 -7.71
N ASP A 40 6.94 -9.62 -7.57
CA ASP A 40 7.17 -10.73 -8.50
C ASP A 40 6.01 -10.87 -9.52
N LEU A 41 6.19 -11.75 -10.52
CA LEU A 41 5.16 -11.99 -11.54
C LEU A 41 3.88 -12.58 -10.98
N GLU A 42 3.97 -13.34 -9.88
CA GLU A 42 2.81 -13.93 -9.21
C GLU A 42 1.95 -12.82 -8.56
N LEU A 43 2.56 -11.96 -7.74
CA LEU A 43 1.89 -10.83 -7.12
C LEU A 43 1.35 -9.84 -8.16
N TYR A 44 2.06 -9.69 -9.29
CA TYR A 44 1.57 -8.90 -10.42
C TYR A 44 0.29 -9.51 -11.03
N GLY A 45 0.27 -10.83 -11.25
CA GLY A 45 -0.92 -11.55 -11.72
C GLY A 45 -2.10 -11.43 -10.75
N ASP A 46 -1.86 -11.60 -9.45
CA ASP A 46 -2.88 -11.41 -8.42
C ASP A 46 -3.40 -9.97 -8.38
N THR A 47 -2.53 -8.98 -8.55
CA THR A 47 -2.92 -7.57 -8.64
C THR A 47 -3.88 -7.33 -9.80
N ILE A 48 -3.61 -7.88 -10.98
CA ILE A 48 -4.51 -7.76 -12.15
C ILE A 48 -5.85 -8.41 -11.87
N ARG A 49 -5.87 -9.60 -11.27
CA ARG A 49 -7.11 -10.30 -10.91
C ARG A 49 -7.94 -9.49 -9.94
N ILE A 50 -7.33 -8.95 -8.88
CA ILE A 50 -8.03 -8.10 -7.90
C ILE A 50 -8.52 -6.82 -8.55
N LEU A 51 -7.74 -6.19 -9.42
CA LEU A 51 -8.19 -4.99 -10.13
C LEU A 51 -9.44 -5.28 -10.97
N SER A 52 -9.51 -6.44 -11.62
CA SER A 52 -10.72 -6.87 -12.34
C SER A 52 -11.91 -7.09 -11.41
N GLU A 53 -11.70 -7.70 -10.24
CA GLU A 53 -12.74 -7.91 -9.20
C GLU A 53 -13.29 -6.55 -8.71
N LEU A 54 -12.43 -5.57 -8.48
CA LEU A 54 -12.81 -4.26 -7.96
C LEU A 54 -13.47 -3.37 -9.02
N SER A 55 -12.98 -3.43 -10.27
CA SER A 55 -13.51 -2.64 -11.39
C SER A 55 -14.96 -2.99 -11.72
N GLY A 56 -15.36 -4.25 -11.53
CA GLY A 56 -16.74 -4.69 -11.74
C GLY A 56 -17.75 -4.18 -10.71
N ASN A 57 -17.30 -3.55 -9.62
CA ASN A 57 -18.13 -3.13 -8.49
C ASN A 57 -18.23 -1.59 -8.33
N GLU A 58 -17.85 -0.83 -9.36
CA GLU A 58 -17.81 0.65 -9.32
C GLU A 58 -17.03 1.25 -8.13
N MET A 59 -16.10 0.48 -7.57
CA MET A 59 -15.29 0.96 -6.46
C MET A 59 -14.18 1.89 -6.97
N PRO A 60 -13.84 2.98 -6.24
CA PRO A 60 -12.84 3.95 -6.67
C PRO A 60 -11.39 3.44 -6.49
N PHE A 61 -11.13 2.16 -6.73
CA PHE A 61 -9.82 1.54 -6.54
C PHE A 61 -9.05 1.43 -7.84
N GLY A 62 -7.80 1.90 -7.79
CA GLY A 62 -6.86 1.78 -8.89
C GLY A 62 -5.95 0.55 -8.76
N GLY A 63 -5.02 0.40 -9.72
CA GLY A 63 -4.05 -0.70 -9.71
C GLY A 63 -3.16 -0.75 -8.47
N ARG A 64 -2.87 0.41 -7.86
CA ARG A 64 -2.13 0.48 -6.59
C ARG A 64 -2.89 -0.17 -5.46
N ASP A 65 -4.17 0.16 -5.33
CA ASP A 65 -5.01 -0.32 -4.23
C ASP A 65 -5.28 -1.82 -4.39
N ALA A 66 -5.49 -2.27 -5.64
CA ALA A 66 -5.52 -3.69 -5.98
C ALA A 66 -4.21 -4.40 -5.57
N GLY A 67 -3.05 -3.77 -5.79
CA GLY A 67 -1.75 -4.31 -5.39
C GLY A 67 -1.58 -4.41 -3.87
N ILE A 68 -2.07 -3.41 -3.13
CA ILE A 68 -2.11 -3.46 -1.65
C ILE A 68 -2.94 -4.66 -1.18
N ILE A 69 -4.15 -4.82 -1.72
CA ILE A 69 -5.05 -5.92 -1.34
C ILE A 69 -4.45 -7.28 -1.74
N ALA A 70 -3.77 -7.37 -2.88
CA ALA A 70 -3.06 -8.58 -3.30
C ALA A 70 -1.97 -8.97 -2.29
N MET A 71 -1.16 -8.01 -1.86
CA MET A 71 -0.14 -8.23 -0.82
C MET A 71 -0.76 -8.65 0.51
N MET A 72 -1.85 -8.01 0.92
CA MET A 72 -2.56 -8.38 2.15
C MET A 72 -3.06 -9.82 2.09
N ARG A 73 -3.69 -10.24 0.97
CA ARG A 73 -4.12 -11.63 0.76
C ARG A 73 -2.92 -12.60 0.79
N LYS A 74 -1.81 -12.29 0.11
CA LYS A 74 -0.59 -13.12 0.08
C LYS A 74 0.03 -13.30 1.47
N LEU A 75 -0.01 -12.28 2.32
CA LEU A 75 0.51 -12.33 3.69
C LEU A 75 -0.49 -12.85 4.73
N GLY A 76 -1.75 -13.04 4.37
CA GLY A 76 -2.82 -13.27 5.36
C GLY A 76 -3.03 -12.09 6.30
N ALA A 77 -2.68 -10.86 5.87
CA ALA A 77 -2.90 -9.66 6.65
C ALA A 77 -4.36 -9.22 6.54
N ASP A 78 -4.99 -9.02 7.68
CA ASP A 78 -6.40 -8.62 7.79
C ASP A 78 -6.59 -7.14 8.16
N THR A 79 -5.49 -6.40 8.39
CA THR A 79 -5.54 -5.03 8.90
C THR A 79 -4.67 -4.12 8.04
N ILE A 80 -5.20 -2.96 7.63
CA ILE A 80 -4.47 -1.92 6.92
C ILE A 80 -4.46 -0.62 7.74
N ALA A 81 -3.29 0.02 7.82
CA ALA A 81 -3.15 1.35 8.38
C ALA A 81 -3.23 2.40 7.26
N THR A 82 -4.32 3.17 7.20
CA THR A 82 -4.52 4.22 6.18
C THR A 82 -5.53 5.27 6.64
N HIS A 83 -5.34 6.50 6.18
CA HIS A 83 -6.32 7.59 6.33
C HIS A 83 -7.27 7.69 5.11
N ASP A 84 -7.06 6.85 4.10
CA ASP A 84 -7.85 6.84 2.88
C ASP A 84 -9.27 6.33 3.16
N LYS A 85 -10.26 7.19 2.90
CA LYS A 85 -11.67 6.90 3.17
C LYS A 85 -12.24 5.85 2.22
N ASP A 86 -11.65 5.66 1.05
CA ASP A 86 -12.14 4.67 0.09
C ASP A 86 -11.88 3.25 0.60
N PHE A 87 -10.76 3.01 1.31
CA PHE A 87 -10.50 1.74 1.99
C PHE A 87 -11.53 1.41 3.07
N LYS A 88 -12.19 2.39 3.70
CA LYS A 88 -13.28 2.12 4.66
C LYS A 88 -14.47 1.41 4.01
N ARG A 89 -14.63 1.48 2.68
CA ARG A 89 -15.65 0.72 1.96
C ARG A 89 -15.33 -0.79 1.94
N LEU A 90 -14.05 -1.17 2.03
CA LEU A 90 -13.61 -2.57 2.06
C LEU A 90 -13.93 -3.26 3.38
N GLU A 91 -13.99 -2.55 4.50
CA GLU A 91 -14.43 -3.11 5.80
C GLU A 91 -15.83 -3.73 5.70
N ASN A 92 -16.70 -3.17 4.85
CA ASN A 92 -18.06 -3.67 4.67
C ASN A 92 -18.16 -4.83 3.66
N LEU A 93 -17.12 -5.03 2.83
CA LEU A 93 -17.14 -5.96 1.70
C LEU A 93 -16.16 -7.12 1.87
N SER A 94 -15.29 -7.06 2.87
CA SER A 94 -14.22 -8.01 3.11
C SER A 94 -13.89 -8.09 4.60
N ASN A 95 -13.08 -9.07 4.98
CA ASN A 95 -12.54 -9.22 6.32
C ASN A 95 -11.34 -8.30 6.60
N ILE A 96 -11.20 -7.19 5.88
CA ILE A 96 -10.10 -6.24 6.04
C ILE A 96 -10.53 -5.13 7.01
N ARG A 97 -9.85 -5.01 8.15
CA ARG A 97 -9.97 -3.92 9.11
C ARG A 97 -9.13 -2.71 8.67
N VAL A 98 -9.68 -1.51 8.81
CA VAL A 98 -9.01 -0.24 8.48
C VAL A 98 -8.74 0.54 9.76
N VAL A 99 -7.47 0.86 10.02
CA VAL A 99 -7.05 1.69 11.17
C VAL A 99 -6.47 2.98 10.64
N ASP A 100 -6.94 4.13 11.15
CA ASP A 100 -6.36 5.43 10.83
C ASP A 100 -5.27 5.79 11.86
N PRO A 101 -3.98 5.78 11.49
CA PRO A 101 -2.90 6.08 12.44
C PRO A 101 -2.81 7.58 12.80
N ALA A 102 -3.52 8.47 12.10
CA ALA A 102 -3.50 9.90 12.39
C ALA A 102 -4.54 10.31 13.46
N ILE A 103 -5.47 9.41 13.80
CA ILE A 103 -6.56 9.63 14.76
C ILE A 103 -6.41 8.69 15.98
N SER A 104 -5.32 7.91 16.05
CA SER A 104 -5.06 6.94 17.13
C SER A 104 -4.60 7.58 18.43
#